data_AF-A0AAV5DU16-F1
#
_entry.id   AF-A0AAV5DU16-F1
#
_cell.length_a   1.000
_cell.length_b   1.000
_cell.length_c   1.000
_cell.angle_alpha   90.00
_cell.angle_beta   90.00
_cell.angle_gamma   90.00
#
_symmetry.space_group_name_H-M   'P 1'
#
loop_
_entity.id
_entity.type
_entity.pdbx_description
1 polymer ?
#
loop_
_entity_poly.entity_id
_entity_poly.type
_entity_poly.pdbx_seq_one_letter_code
_entity_poly.pdbx_strand_id
1 'polypeptide(L)' 'MACEHAKTKAPSSQQRVQVRVESLFDGVDFSEPLLWSEFEEFNEDLFDKVIALVESAMVQAKLGKNKKAIDEVVLVRV' A
#
# COMPACT_ATOMS: atom_id res chain seq x y z
N MET A 1 5.51 3.31 -15.23
CA MET A 1 5.73 1.93 -14.75
C MET A 1 6.77 1.82 -13.64
N ALA A 2 7.78 2.71 -13.55
CA ALA A 2 8.81 2.62 -12.52
C ALA A 2 8.26 2.59 -11.08
N CYS A 3 7.30 3.47 -10.75
CA CYS A 3 6.67 3.47 -9.43
C CYS A 3 5.86 2.20 -9.15
N GLU A 4 5.17 1.64 -10.16
CA GLU A 4 4.42 0.39 -9.99
C GLU A 4 5.36 -0.80 -9.74
N HIS A 5 6.44 -0.90 -10.53
CA HIS A 5 7.47 -1.89 -10.28
C HIS A 5 8.13 -1.72 -8.91
N ALA A 6 8.38 -0.49 -8.48
CA ALA A 6 8.91 -0.21 -7.15
C ALA A 6 7.92 -0.67 -6.07
N LYS A 7 6.63 -0.35 -6.19
CA LYS A 7 5.56 -0.82 -5.29
C LYS A 7 5.50 -2.35 -5.21
N THR A 8 5.54 -3.05 -6.34
CA THR A 8 5.51 -4.53 -6.37
C THR A 8 6.78 -5.17 -5.83
N LYS A 9 7.93 -4.50 -5.94
CA LYS A 9 9.24 -4.98 -5.44
C LYS A 9 9.58 -4.54 -4.01
N ALA A 10 8.86 -3.55 -3.48
CA ALA A 10 8.99 -3.08 -2.12
C ALA A 10 8.32 -3.93 -1.00
N PRO A 11 7.63 -5.08 -1.21
CA PRO A 11 6.83 -5.62 -0.12
C PRO A 11 7.73 -6.29 0.93
N SER A 12 7.66 -5.73 2.14
CA SER A 12 8.02 -6.26 3.48
C SER A 12 9.43 -6.80 3.73
N SER A 13 10.10 -7.38 2.73
CA SER A 13 11.42 -8.01 2.87
C SER A 13 12.60 -7.09 2.57
N GLN A 14 12.37 -6.00 1.83
CA GLN A 14 13.38 -4.99 1.49
C GLN A 14 12.92 -3.63 2.03
N GLN A 15 13.70 -3.04 2.93
CA GLN A 15 13.41 -1.72 3.50
C GLN A 15 13.51 -0.57 2.49
N ARG A 16 14.10 -0.81 1.32
CA ARG A 16 14.43 0.20 0.31
C ARG A 16 14.39 -0.39 -1.09
N VAL A 17 13.80 0.33 -2.03
CA VAL A 17 13.80 0.02 -3.48
C VAL A 17 14.29 1.23 -4.28
N GLN A 18 14.90 1.02 -5.45
CA GLN A 18 15.31 2.11 -6.35
C GLN A 18 14.25 2.35 -7.41
N VAL A 19 13.75 3.58 -7.49
CA VAL A 19 12.85 4.05 -8.56
C VAL A 19 13.72 4.65 -9.65
N ARG A 20 13.81 3.96 -10.79
CA ARG A 20 14.64 4.38 -11.93
C ARG A 20 13.79 4.69 -13.16
N VAL A 21 14.06 5.83 -13.78
CA VAL A 21 13.47 6.24 -15.08
C VAL A 21 14.58 6.84 -15.93
N GLU A 22 14.77 6.31 -17.14
CA GLU A 22 15.74 6.84 -18.10
C GLU A 22 15.19 8.10 -18.77
N SER A 23 16.03 9.13 -18.94
CA SER A 23 15.69 10.40 -19.58
C SER A 23 14.36 11.00 -19.08
N LEU A 24 14.19 11.08 -17.75
CA LEU A 24 12.97 11.59 -17.13
C LEU A 24 12.67 13.04 -17.54
N PHE A 25 13.71 13.88 -17.64
CA PHE A 25 13.59 15.28 -18.05
C PHE A 25 14.88 15.77 -18.70
N ASP A 26 14.79 16.45 -19.86
CA ASP A 26 15.93 17.00 -20.63
C ASP A 26 17.10 16.01 -20.84
N GLY A 27 16.79 14.73 -21.05
CA GLY A 27 17.80 13.67 -21.22
C GLY A 27 18.51 13.26 -19.93
N VAL A 28 18.06 13.73 -18.77
CA VAL A 28 18.60 13.38 -17.45
C VAL A 28 17.87 12.17 -16.89
N ASP A 29 18.62 11.16 -16.48
CA ASP A 29 18.09 9.98 -15.79
C ASP A 29 17.68 10.31 -14.35
N PHE A 30 16.62 9.65 -13.89
CA PHE A 30 16.18 9.68 -12.51
C PHE A 30 16.48 8.33 -11.85
N SER A 31 17.07 8.36 -10.65
CA SER A 31 17.31 7.18 -9.84
C SER A 31 17.36 7.54 -8.37
N GLU A 32 16.21 7.50 -7.70
CA GLU A 32 16.10 7.79 -6.28
C GLU A 32 15.58 6.58 -5.50
N PRO A 33 15.96 6.45 -4.23
CA PRO A 33 15.40 5.42 -3.39
C PRO A 33 13.98 5.77 -2.94
N LEU A 34 13.22 4.72 -2.69
CA LEU A 34 11.97 4.77 -1.93
C LEU A 34 12.11 3.83 -0.73
N LEU A 35 12.01 4.37 0.47
CA LEU A 35 11.97 3.61 1.71
C LEU A 35 10.56 3.10 1.97
N TRP A 36 10.48 1.97 2.67
CA TRP A 36 9.19 1.42 3.08
C TRP A 36 8.43 2.36 4.02
N SER A 37 9.14 3.00 4.96
CA SER A 37 8.53 3.99 5.86
C SER A 37 7.96 5.20 5.12
N GLU A 38 8.66 5.69 4.09
CA GLU A 38 8.18 6.80 3.25
C GLU A 38 6.94 6.37 2.47
N PHE A 39 6.93 5.15 1.92
CA PHE A 39 5.75 4.61 1.25
C PHE A 39 4.55 4.49 2.19
N GLU A 40 4.74 3.98 3.40
CA GLU A 40 3.68 3.88 4.41
C GLU A 40 3.16 5.27 4.79
N GLU A 41 4.06 6.22 5.06
CA GLU A 41 3.71 7.61 5.39
C GLU A 41 2.91 8.28 4.26
N PHE A 42 3.34 8.12 3.00
CA PHE A 42 2.62 8.70 1.85
C PHE A 42 1.23 8.12 1.62
N ASN A 43 0.94 6.93 2.13
CA ASN A 43 -0.32 6.23 1.89
C ASN A 43 -1.15 6.03 3.17
N GLU A 44 -0.74 6.63 4.29
CA GLU A 44 -1.41 6.48 5.59
C GLU A 44 -2.90 6.81 5.51
N ASP A 45 -3.25 7.95 4.91
CA ASP A 45 -4.64 8.39 4.77
C ASP A 45 -5.49 7.44 3.91
N LEU A 46 -4.88 6.79 2.91
CA LEU A 46 -5.53 5.79 2.07
C LEU A 46 -5.74 4.49 2.83
N PHE A 47 -4.76 4.06 3.62
CA PHE A 47 -4.89 2.88 4.48
C PHE A 47 -5.98 3.08 5.53
N ASP A 48 -6.05 4.27 6.15
CA ASP A 48 -7.11 4.62 7.09
C ASP A 48 -8.50 4.57 6.44
N LYS A 49 -8.63 5.06 5.19
CA LYS A 49 -9.88 4.94 4.42
C LYS A 49 -10.27 3.47 4.20
N VAL A 50 -9.31 2.60 3.92
CA VAL A 50 -9.58 1.15 3.77
C VAL A 50 -10.05 0.54 5.09
N ILE A 51 -9.42 0.90 6.21
CA ILE A 51 -9.86 0.44 7.54
C ILE A 51 -11.30 0.93 7.84
N ALA A 52 -11.60 2.20 7.56
CA ALA A 52 -12.94 2.75 7.74
C ALA A 52 -14.01 2.03 6.90
N LEU A 53 -13.67 1.58 5.68
CA LEU A 53 -14.56 0.76 4.85
C LEU A 53 -14.85 -0.59 5.49
N VAL A 54 -13.84 -1.26 6.06
CA VAL A 54 -14.01 -2.54 6.78
C VAL A 54 -14.91 -2.34 8.01
N GLU A 55 -14.70 -1.26 8.76
CA GLU A 55 -15.54 -0.94 9.93
C GLU A 55 -16.99 -0.67 9.53
N SER A 56 -17.21 0.05 8.42
CA SER A 56 -18.55 0.30 7.89
C SER A 56 -19.25 -1.00 7.46
N ALA A 57 -18.53 -1.90 6.77
CA ALA A 57 -19.05 -3.21 6.37
C ALA A 57 -19.43 -4.06 7.59
N MET A 58 -18.61 -4.04 8.65
CA MET A 58 -18.88 -4.71 9.93
C MET A 58 -20.16 -4.19 10.62
N VAL A 59 -20.39 -2.88 10.58
CA VAL A 59 -21.61 -2.27 11.12
C VAL A 59 -22.83 -2.69 10.31
N GLN A 60 -22.73 -2.68 8.98
CA GLN A 60 -23.81 -3.12 8.08
C GLN A 60 -24.17 -4.60 8.28
N ALA A 61 -23.16 -5.43 8.54
CA ALA A 61 -23.32 -6.85 8.88
C ALA A 61 -23.87 -7.09 10.30
N LYS A 62 -24.18 -6.04 11.07
CA LYS A 62 -24.63 -6.10 12.48
C LYS A 62 -23.63 -6.77 13.43
N LEU A 63 -22.36 -6.85 13.03
CA LEU A 63 -21.26 -7.33 13.88
C LEU A 63 -20.71 -6.20 14.75
N GLY A 64 -20.92 -4.94 14.35
CA GLY A 64 -20.45 -3.76 15.09
C GLY A 64 -18.93 -3.82 15.29
N LYS A 65 -18.46 -3.71 16.53
CA LYS A 65 -17.02 -3.83 16.87
C LYS A 65 -16.61 -5.25 17.25
N ASN A 66 -17.48 -6.25 17.11
CA ASN A 66 -17.19 -7.63 17.50
C ASN A 66 -16.31 -8.34 16.46
N LYS A 67 -15.01 -8.02 16.45
CA LYS A 67 -14.03 -8.63 15.54
C LYS A 67 -13.91 -10.16 15.70
N LYS A 68 -14.29 -10.72 16.86
CA LYS A 68 -14.25 -12.17 17.12
C LYS A 68 -15.33 -12.96 16.39
N ALA A 69 -16.33 -12.28 15.84
CA ALA A 69 -17.37 -12.90 15.02
C ALA A 69 -16.94 -13.11 13.55
N ILE A 70 -15.72 -12.70 13.18
CA ILE A 70 -15.13 -13.01 11.88
C ILE A 70 -14.36 -14.31 12.02
N ASP A 71 -14.81 -15.35 11.32
CA ASP A 71 -14.14 -16.66 11.32
C ASP A 71 -12.91 -16.68 10.41
N GLU A 72 -12.95 -15.96 9.28
CA GLU A 72 -11.90 -15.97 8.27
C GLU A 72 -11.75 -14.61 7.58
N VAL A 73 -10.50 -14.23 7.24
CA VAL A 73 -10.17 -13.09 6.40
C VAL A 73 -9.46 -13.58 5.15
N VAL A 74 -10.13 -13.49 4.00
CA VAL A 74 -9.57 -13.88 2.71
C VAL A 74 -9.01 -12.64 2.02
N LEU A 75 -7.68 -12.59 1.87
CA LEU A 75 -6.99 -11.57 1.09
C LEU A 75 -6.91 -12.02 -0.37
N VAL A 76 -7.63 -11.32 -1.26
CA VAL A 76 -7.60 -11.60 -2.70
C VAL A 76 -6.58 -10.71 -3.37
N ARG A 77 -5.63 -11.31 -4.08
CA ARG A 77 -4.73 -10.60 -4.98
C ARG A 77 -5.31 -10.65 -6.39
N VAL A 78 -5.61 -9.49 -6.96
CA VAL A 78 -5.91 -9.32 -8.39
C VAL A 78 -4.65 -9.10 -9.21
#